data_AF-A0A6V7K0P4-F1
#
_entry.id   AF-A0A6V7K0P4-F1
#
_cell.length_a   1.000
_cell.length_b   1.000
_cell.length_c   1.000
_cell.angle_alpha   90.00
_cell.angle_beta   90.00
_cell.angle_gamma   90.00
#
_symmetry.space_group_name_H-M   'P 1'
#
loop_
_entity.id
_entity.type
_entity.pdbx_description
1 polymer ?
#
loop_
_entity_poly.entity_id
_entity_poly.type
_entity_poly.pdbx_seq_one_letter_code
_entity_poly.pdbx_strand_id
1 'polypeptide(L)'
;MERTLDPILPPENMSRNQMSYLYGRDPSILAFSQRPGPSAENRRNLLSDFEIEESVIQDGPSLGSETLSAQTVKVYLRLKPFPKKMKLTSEQAEAYQILNTTTLLTKMPSLDHTTISMKKGSQMETVCRKFTFTETFGPETSQLMLFERVIQPQMEEFFAGQNCIAMTY
;
A
#
# COMPACT_ATOMS: atom_id res chain seq x y z
N MET A 1 8.21 53.10 -14.70
CA MET A 1 7.97 51.68 -14.39
C MET A 1 9.33 51.02 -14.28
N GLU A 2 9.82 50.87 -13.06
CA GLU A 2 11.13 50.28 -12.81
C GLU A 2 11.08 48.78 -13.04
N ARG A 3 12.04 48.25 -13.78
CA ARG A 3 12.10 46.84 -14.20
C ARG A 3 12.55 45.99 -13.01
N THR A 4 11.61 45.31 -12.36
CA THR A 4 11.82 44.51 -11.14
C THR A 4 12.39 43.11 -11.36
N LEU A 5 12.87 42.79 -12.57
CA LEU A 5 13.36 41.45 -12.89
C LEU A 5 14.79 41.52 -13.44
N ASP A 6 15.71 40.92 -12.69
CA ASP A 6 17.09 40.70 -13.13
C ASP A 6 17.11 39.69 -14.30
N PRO A 7 17.87 39.96 -15.38
CA PRO A 7 17.97 39.05 -16.51
C PRO A 7 18.72 37.76 -16.13
N ILE A 8 18.22 36.62 -16.62
CA ILE A 8 18.88 35.31 -16.46
C ILE A 8 20.15 35.31 -17.32
N LEU A 9 21.31 35.53 -16.71
CA LEU A 9 22.61 35.51 -17.37
C LEU A 9 23.11 34.06 -17.53
N PRO A 10 23.64 33.69 -18.71
CA PRO A 10 24.35 32.43 -18.88
C PRO A 10 25.62 32.39 -18.00
N PRO A 11 26.07 31.19 -17.56
CA PRO A 11 27.03 31.03 -16.46
C PRO A 11 28.47 31.49 -16.78
N GLU A 12 28.75 31.89 -18.02
CA GLU A 12 30.13 32.16 -18.48
C GLU A 12 30.74 33.48 -17.97
N ASN A 13 30.00 34.37 -17.31
CA ASN A 13 30.53 35.64 -16.81
C ASN A 13 30.11 36.01 -15.37
N MET A 14 29.92 35.03 -14.49
CA MET A 14 29.76 35.31 -13.06
C MET A 14 31.14 35.55 -12.43
N SER A 15 31.46 36.83 -12.20
CA SER A 15 32.59 37.21 -11.36
C SER A 15 32.40 36.59 -9.96
N ARG A 16 33.47 36.00 -9.41
CA ARG A 16 33.51 35.21 -8.16
C ARG A 16 32.89 35.92 -6.92
N ASN A 17 32.58 37.21 -7.01
CA ASN A 17 32.04 38.03 -5.93
C ASN A 17 30.50 38.20 -5.94
N GLN A 18 29.74 37.61 -6.89
CA GLN A 18 28.28 37.54 -6.77
C GLN A 18 27.85 36.25 -6.05
N MET A 19 27.61 36.34 -4.75
CA MET A 19 26.93 35.28 -4.01
C MET A 19 25.47 35.21 -4.45
N SER A 20 25.02 34.06 -4.97
CA SER A 20 23.61 33.84 -5.28
C SER A 20 22.75 34.00 -4.01
N TYR A 21 21.61 34.68 -4.14
CA TYR A 21 20.63 34.87 -3.07
C TYR A 21 20.16 33.55 -2.44
N LEU A 22 20.19 32.44 -3.19
CA LEU A 22 19.90 31.11 -2.66
C LEU A 22 20.91 30.68 -1.59
N TYR A 23 22.21 30.96 -1.77
CA TYR A 23 23.26 30.57 -0.81
C TYR A 23 23.14 31.33 0.52
N GLY A 24 22.62 32.56 0.50
CA GLY A 24 22.40 33.36 1.71
C GLY A 24 21.17 32.95 2.51
N ARG A 25 20.18 32.30 1.87
CA ARG A 25 18.93 31.88 2.52
C ARG A 25 18.92 30.43 2.98
N ASP A 26 19.63 29.56 2.28
CA ASP A 26 19.71 28.15 2.64
C ASP A 26 21.17 27.66 2.68
N PRO A 27 21.82 27.74 3.86
CA PRO A 27 23.17 27.22 4.03
C PRO A 27 23.24 25.69 3.88
N SER A 28 22.11 24.97 3.91
CA SER A 28 22.10 23.51 3.70
C SER A 28 22.48 23.11 2.28
N ILE A 29 22.33 24.03 1.31
CA ILE A 29 22.74 23.79 -0.08
C ILE A 29 24.26 23.69 -0.23
N LEU A 30 25.03 24.37 0.63
CA LEU A 30 26.49 24.24 0.70
C LEU A 30 26.91 22.93 1.36
N ALA A 31 26.07 22.39 2.25
CA ALA A 31 26.29 21.10 2.89
C ALA A 31 25.93 19.91 1.99
N PHE A 32 25.13 20.11 0.92
CA PHE A 32 24.66 19.02 0.07
C PHE A 32 25.81 18.30 -0.65
N SER A 33 26.85 19.01 -1.08
CA SER A 33 28.05 18.42 -1.70
C SER A 33 29.09 17.93 -0.68
N GLN A 34 28.91 18.23 0.61
CA GLN A 34 29.84 17.85 1.69
C GLN A 34 29.34 16.68 2.53
N ARG A 35 28.12 16.20 2.31
CA ARG A 35 27.66 14.97 2.95
C ARG A 35 28.42 13.80 2.33
N PRO A 36 29.07 12.95 3.15
CA PRO A 36 29.44 11.62 2.69
C PRO A 36 28.20 11.00 2.06
N GLY A 37 28.26 10.68 0.76
CA GLY A 37 27.19 9.94 0.12
C GLY A 37 26.92 8.67 0.92
N PRO A 38 25.69 8.13 0.90
CA PRO A 38 25.43 6.85 1.54
C PRO A 38 26.51 5.85 1.11
N SER A 39 27.18 5.22 2.07
CA SER A 39 28.26 4.26 1.81
C SER A 39 27.82 3.32 0.70
N ALA A 40 28.71 3.03 -0.26
CA ALA A 40 28.41 2.07 -1.32
C ALA A 40 27.94 0.72 -0.75
N GLU A 41 28.38 0.39 0.47
CA GLU A 41 28.03 -0.81 1.24
C GLU A 41 26.57 -0.80 1.74
N ASN A 42 25.94 0.38 1.87
CA ASN A 42 24.54 0.51 2.28
C ASN A 42 23.56 0.47 1.09
N ARG A 43 24.06 0.38 -0.15
CA ARG A 43 23.25 0.23 -1.36
C ARG A 43 22.87 -1.23 -1.55
N ARG A 44 21.98 -1.73 -0.68
CA ARG A 44 21.37 -3.05 -0.86
C ARG A 44 20.17 -2.95 -1.79
N ASN A 45 20.08 -3.87 -2.75
CA ASN A 45 18.88 -4.02 -3.56
C ASN A 45 17.79 -4.68 -2.70
N LEU A 46 16.74 -3.94 -2.37
CA LEU A 46 15.61 -4.44 -1.58
C LEU A 46 14.60 -5.23 -2.42
N LEU A 47 14.69 -5.20 -3.76
CA LEU A 47 13.73 -5.90 -4.63
C LEU A 47 13.76 -7.41 -4.43
N SER A 48 14.95 -7.97 -4.15
CA SER A 48 15.11 -9.40 -3.85
C SER A 48 14.42 -9.81 -2.54
N ASP A 49 14.30 -8.91 -1.58
CA ASP A 49 13.60 -9.20 -0.32
C ASP A 49 12.08 -9.33 -0.56
N PHE A 50 11.54 -8.65 -1.57
CA PHE A 50 10.11 -8.69 -1.94
C PHE A 50 9.77 -9.81 -2.94
N GLU A 51 10.69 -10.23 -3.82
CA GLU A 51 10.46 -11.36 -4.74
C GLU A 51 10.29 -12.70 -4.00
N ILE A 52 10.91 -12.85 -2.83
CA ILE A 52 10.80 -14.08 -2.04
C ILE A 52 9.36 -14.27 -1.52
N GLU A 53 8.67 -13.22 -1.11
CA GLU A 53 7.28 -13.34 -0.61
C GLU A 53 6.30 -13.80 -1.70
N GLU A 54 6.54 -13.48 -2.97
CA GLU A 54 5.67 -13.88 -4.08
C GLU A 54 5.86 -15.36 -4.48
N SER A 55 7.01 -15.96 -4.12
CA SER A 55 7.37 -17.34 -4.50
C SER A 55 6.92 -18.44 -3.51
N VAL A 56 6.42 -18.09 -2.32
CA VAL A 56 5.99 -19.07 -1.29
C VAL A 56 4.56 -19.62 -1.54
N ILE A 57 3.98 -19.39 -2.72
CA ILE A 57 2.74 -20.05 -3.14
C ILE A 57 3.07 -21.46 -3.68
N GLN A 58 3.57 -22.34 -2.80
CA GLN A 58 3.53 -23.79 -3.00
C GLN A 58 2.96 -24.44 -1.74
N ASP A 59 1.74 -24.96 -1.89
CA ASP A 59 1.07 -25.96 -1.06
C ASP A 59 1.55 -26.08 0.40
N GLY A 60 1.11 -25.14 1.23
CA GLY A 60 1.16 -25.30 2.70
C GLY A 60 0.02 -26.18 3.19
N PRO A 61 0.26 -27.09 4.15
CA PRO A 61 -0.74 -28.06 4.60
C PRO A 61 -1.94 -27.33 5.22
N SER A 62 -3.12 -27.91 5.02
CA SER A 62 -4.34 -27.58 5.78
C SER A 62 -3.98 -27.44 7.25
N LEU A 63 -3.87 -26.19 7.70
CA LEU A 63 -3.50 -25.88 9.07
C LEU A 63 -4.75 -26.18 9.89
N GLY A 64 -4.70 -27.32 10.59
CA GLY A 64 -5.76 -27.78 11.47
C GLY A 64 -6.16 -26.71 12.48
N SER A 65 -7.40 -26.79 12.91
CA SER A 65 -8.09 -25.88 13.83
C SER A 65 -7.31 -25.48 15.09
N GLU A 66 -6.28 -26.22 15.49
CA GLU A 66 -5.52 -26.03 16.73
C GLU A 66 -4.44 -24.94 16.64
N THR A 67 -3.81 -24.69 15.49
CA THR A 67 -2.72 -23.70 15.36
C THR A 67 -3.21 -22.26 15.15
N LEU A 68 -4.49 -22.06 14.86
CA LEU A 68 -5.10 -20.72 14.81
C LEU A 68 -5.21 -20.08 16.20
N SER A 69 -5.09 -20.88 17.28
CA SER A 69 -5.11 -20.40 18.66
C SER A 69 -3.89 -19.55 19.06
N ALA A 70 -2.82 -19.55 18.26
CA ALA A 70 -1.60 -18.78 18.51
C ALA A 70 -1.52 -17.45 17.73
N GLN A 71 -2.48 -17.13 16.86
CA GLN A 71 -2.51 -15.83 16.18
C GLN A 71 -2.99 -14.73 17.13
N THR A 72 -2.07 -13.88 17.57
CA THR A 72 -2.36 -12.73 18.44
C THR A 72 -3.20 -11.65 17.75
N VAL A 73 -3.32 -11.68 16.42
CA VAL A 73 -4.11 -10.72 15.63
C VAL A 73 -4.92 -11.47 14.58
N LYS A 74 -6.25 -11.35 14.66
CA LYS A 74 -7.19 -11.83 13.63
C LYS A 74 -7.64 -10.63 12.81
N VAL A 75 -7.54 -10.72 11.48
CA VAL A 75 -7.89 -9.62 10.56
C VAL A 75 -9.01 -10.08 9.66
N TYR A 76 -10.11 -9.35 9.68
CA TYR A 76 -11.33 -9.67 8.93
C TYR A 76 -11.62 -8.60 7.90
N LEU A 77 -12.12 -9.01 6.73
CA LEU A 77 -12.54 -8.10 5.68
C LEU A 77 -14.05 -8.23 5.46
N ARG A 78 -14.77 -7.11 5.35
CA ARG A 78 -16.17 -7.10 4.90
C ARG A 78 -16.36 -6.17 3.71
N LEU A 79 -16.88 -6.71 2.62
CA LEU A 79 -17.34 -5.91 1.48
C LEU A 79 -18.68 -5.25 1.83
N LYS A 80 -18.74 -3.93 1.65
CA LYS A 80 -19.98 -3.17 1.83
C LYS A 80 -20.85 -3.33 0.56
N PRO A 81 -22.14 -3.65 0.70
CA PRO A 81 -23.05 -3.69 -0.44
C PRO A 81 -23.16 -2.31 -1.12
N PHE A 82 -23.22 -2.32 -2.44
CA PHE A 82 -23.39 -1.10 -3.22
C PHE A 82 -24.78 -0.47 -2.96
N PRO A 83 -24.88 0.87 -2.91
CA PRO A 83 -26.16 1.55 -2.78
C PRO A 83 -27.07 1.22 -3.98
N LYS A 84 -28.35 0.95 -3.74
CA LYS A 84 -29.33 0.61 -4.80
C LYS A 84 -29.44 1.64 -5.95
N LYS A 85 -29.05 2.89 -5.69
CA LYS A 85 -29.10 4.00 -6.66
C LYS A 85 -27.82 4.11 -7.50
N MET A 86 -26.77 3.38 -7.14
CA MET A 86 -25.47 3.44 -7.81
C MET A 86 -25.46 2.49 -9.00
N LYS A 87 -25.17 3.02 -10.19
CA LYS A 87 -24.92 2.21 -11.39
C LYS A 87 -23.42 1.96 -11.48
N LEU A 88 -23.02 0.69 -11.44
CA LEU A 88 -21.62 0.30 -11.63
C LEU A 88 -21.38 -0.08 -13.08
N THR A 89 -20.19 0.24 -13.58
CA THR A 89 -19.67 -0.40 -14.79
C THR A 89 -19.28 -1.85 -14.49
N SER A 90 -19.22 -2.71 -15.52
CA SER A 90 -18.77 -4.11 -15.36
C SER A 90 -17.39 -4.18 -14.71
N GLU A 91 -16.47 -3.31 -15.11
CA GLU A 91 -15.12 -3.22 -14.53
C GLU A 91 -15.14 -2.86 -13.04
N GLN A 92 -16.00 -1.92 -12.63
CA GLN A 92 -16.11 -1.52 -11.22
C GLN A 92 -16.76 -2.61 -10.35
N ALA A 93 -17.70 -3.38 -10.91
CA ALA A 93 -18.33 -4.49 -10.21
C ALA A 93 -17.35 -5.65 -10.00
N GLU A 94 -16.44 -5.87 -10.95
CA GLU A 94 -15.41 -6.92 -10.90
C GLU A 94 -14.09 -6.47 -10.23
N ALA A 95 -14.03 -5.22 -9.79
CA ALA A 95 -12.84 -4.64 -9.20
C ALA A 95 -12.45 -5.29 -7.86
N TYR A 96 -13.43 -5.82 -7.13
CA TYR A 96 -13.25 -6.54 -5.85
C TYR A 96 -14.01 -7.85 -5.89
N GLN A 97 -13.31 -8.97 -5.80
CA GLN A 97 -13.90 -10.31 -5.86
C GLN A 97 -13.40 -11.17 -4.70
N ILE A 98 -14.32 -11.72 -3.92
CA ILE A 98 -13.98 -12.74 -2.92
C ILE A 98 -13.82 -14.07 -3.66
N LEU A 99 -12.62 -14.66 -3.59
CA LEU A 99 -12.32 -15.94 -4.25
C LEU A 99 -12.67 -17.13 -3.36
N ASN A 100 -12.42 -17.00 -2.06
CA ASN A 100 -12.71 -18.00 -1.04
C ASN A 100 -12.92 -17.29 0.32
N THR A 101 -13.12 -18.04 1.39
CA THR A 101 -13.41 -17.49 2.72
C THR A 101 -12.29 -16.65 3.32
N THR A 102 -11.07 -16.66 2.77
CA THR A 102 -9.91 -15.93 3.31
C THR A 102 -9.28 -14.97 2.31
N THR A 103 -9.69 -15.00 1.03
CA THR A 103 -8.93 -14.37 -0.06
C THR A 103 -9.79 -13.40 -0.86
N LEU A 104 -9.33 -12.15 -0.94
CA LEU A 104 -9.85 -11.12 -1.83
C LEU A 104 -8.92 -10.96 -3.04
N LEU A 105 -9.49 -10.90 -4.24
CA LEU A 105 -8.85 -10.47 -5.46
C LEU A 105 -9.28 -9.05 -5.80
N THR A 106 -8.32 -8.16 -6.04
CA THR A 106 -8.58 -6.82 -6.58
C THR A 106 -8.09 -6.72 -8.02
N LYS A 107 -8.93 -6.20 -8.91
CA LYS A 107 -8.58 -5.90 -10.31
C LYS A 107 -8.67 -4.40 -10.50
N MET A 108 -7.53 -3.71 -10.50
CA MET A 108 -7.49 -2.26 -10.68
C MET A 108 -6.71 -1.92 -11.95
N PRO A 109 -7.16 -0.95 -12.75
CA PRO A 109 -6.36 -0.44 -13.86
C PRO A 109 -5.06 0.14 -13.30
N SER A 110 -3.90 -0.24 -13.87
CA SER A 110 -2.62 0.35 -13.51
C SER A 110 -2.66 1.87 -13.74
N LEU A 111 -2.45 2.65 -12.67
CA LEU A 111 -2.18 4.10 -12.74
C LEU A 111 -0.66 4.37 -12.61
N ASP A 112 0.18 3.34 -12.73
CA ASP A 112 1.62 3.52 -12.54
C ASP A 112 2.23 4.13 -13.81
N HIS A 113 2.38 5.46 -13.80
CA HIS A 113 3.20 6.17 -14.77
C HIS A 113 4.71 5.85 -14.63
N THR A 114 5.10 5.21 -13.53
CA THR A 114 6.51 4.92 -13.19
C THR A 114 7.06 3.66 -13.87
N THR A 115 6.21 2.78 -14.41
CA THR A 115 6.62 1.52 -15.09
C THR A 115 6.44 1.56 -16.61
N ILE A 116 5.89 2.65 -17.16
CA ILE A 116 5.63 2.83 -18.60
C ILE A 116 6.93 2.80 -19.43
N SER A 117 8.09 3.11 -18.84
CA SER A 117 9.38 3.07 -19.56
C SER A 117 9.87 1.65 -19.89
N MET A 118 9.29 0.59 -19.30
CA MET A 118 9.80 -0.78 -19.42
C MET A 118 8.93 -1.70 -20.31
N LYS A 119 7.70 -1.30 -20.66
CA LYS A 119 6.82 -2.10 -21.53
C LYS A 119 6.29 -1.27 -22.69
N LYS A 120 6.92 -1.45 -23.85
CA LYS A 120 6.42 -1.00 -25.16
C LYS A 120 5.16 -1.82 -25.51
N GLY A 121 3.99 -1.37 -25.07
CA GLY A 121 2.72 -2.00 -25.42
C GLY A 121 1.54 -1.16 -24.93
N SER A 122 0.77 -0.63 -25.87
CA SER A 122 -0.48 0.09 -25.62
C SER A 122 -1.56 -0.87 -25.12
N GLN A 123 -1.49 -1.23 -23.85
CA GLN A 123 -2.57 -1.94 -23.17
C GLN A 123 -2.60 -1.47 -21.71
N MET A 124 -3.74 -0.97 -21.25
CA MET A 124 -4.00 -0.76 -19.82
C MET A 124 -3.80 -2.11 -19.11
N GLU A 125 -2.63 -2.31 -18.51
CA GLU A 125 -2.34 -3.52 -17.76
C GLU A 125 -3.20 -3.47 -16.49
N THR A 126 -4.19 -4.36 -16.38
CA THR A 126 -5.01 -4.49 -15.18
C THR A 126 -4.17 -5.19 -14.12
N VAL A 127 -3.84 -4.48 -13.05
CA VAL A 127 -3.07 -5.02 -11.93
C VAL A 127 -4.03 -5.84 -11.07
N CYS A 128 -3.76 -7.14 -11.03
CA CYS A 128 -4.47 -8.08 -10.17
C CYS A 128 -3.66 -8.32 -8.90
N ARG A 129 -4.26 -8.10 -7.72
CA ARG A 129 -3.62 -8.37 -6.42
C ARG A 129 -4.50 -9.26 -5.56
N LYS A 130 -3.88 -10.21 -4.87
CA LYS A 130 -4.54 -11.09 -3.91
C LYS A 130 -4.19 -10.65 -2.49
N PHE A 131 -5.19 -10.61 -1.63
CA PHE A 131 -5.05 -10.31 -0.22
C PHE A 131 -5.63 -11.46 0.60
N THR A 132 -4.91 -11.88 1.63
CA THR A 132 -5.32 -12.96 2.53
C THR A 132 -5.66 -12.40 3.91
N PHE A 133 -6.80 -12.81 4.44
CA PHE A 133 -7.37 -12.41 5.72
C PHE A 133 -7.69 -13.66 6.55
N THR A 134 -7.98 -13.48 7.84
CA THR A 134 -8.51 -14.55 8.69
C THR A 134 -9.86 -15.05 8.16
N GLU A 135 -10.75 -14.13 7.80
CA GLU A 135 -11.99 -14.44 7.07
C GLU A 135 -12.46 -13.21 6.27
N THR A 136 -13.11 -13.44 5.14
CA THR A 136 -13.68 -12.44 4.24
C THR A 136 -15.19 -12.60 4.14
N PHE A 137 -15.91 -11.49 4.22
CA PHE A 137 -17.37 -11.42 4.22
C PHE A 137 -17.88 -10.64 3.01
N GLY A 138 -18.80 -11.23 2.26
CA GLY A 138 -19.42 -10.57 1.11
C GLY A 138 -20.50 -9.55 1.49
N PRO A 139 -20.99 -8.80 0.50
CA PRO A 139 -22.00 -7.74 0.68
C PRO A 139 -23.33 -8.22 1.27
N GLU A 140 -23.64 -9.51 1.13
CA GLU A 140 -24.79 -10.20 1.71
C GLU A 140 -24.68 -10.40 3.23
N THR A 141 -23.49 -10.26 3.80
CA THR A 141 -23.27 -10.50 5.23
C THR A 141 -23.92 -9.41 6.08
N SER A 142 -24.84 -9.83 6.95
CA SER A 142 -25.51 -8.96 7.91
C SER A 142 -24.59 -8.61 9.08
N GLN A 143 -24.93 -7.55 9.83
CA GLN A 143 -24.18 -7.19 11.03
C GLN A 143 -24.25 -8.28 12.11
N LEU A 144 -25.38 -8.98 12.19
CA LEU A 144 -25.57 -10.08 13.13
C LEU A 144 -24.63 -11.25 12.80
N MET A 145 -24.57 -11.66 11.53
CA MET A 145 -23.67 -12.72 11.09
C MET A 145 -22.20 -12.37 11.37
N LEU A 146 -21.81 -11.11 11.16
CA LEU A 146 -20.46 -10.63 11.48
C LEU A 146 -20.19 -10.70 13.00
N PHE A 147 -21.15 -10.29 13.82
CA PHE A 147 -21.03 -10.35 15.28
C PHE A 147 -20.85 -11.80 15.77
N GLU A 148 -21.70 -12.71 15.32
CA GLU A 148 -21.68 -14.12 15.72
C GLU A 148 -20.37 -14.82 15.33
N ARG A 149 -19.79 -14.47 14.18
CA ARG A 149 -18.53 -15.09 13.75
C ARG A 149 -17.27 -14.46 14.32
N VAL A 150 -17.26 -13.13 14.48
CA VAL A 150 -16.03 -12.39 14.81
C VAL A 150 -15.99 -12.03 16.30
N ILE A 151 -17.08 -11.50 16.85
CA ILE A 151 -17.09 -10.89 18.17
C ILE A 151 -17.51 -11.89 19.25
N GLN A 152 -18.51 -12.73 18.98
CA GLN A 152 -19.02 -13.69 19.95
C GLN A 152 -17.92 -14.64 20.49
N PRO A 153 -17.01 -15.21 19.66
CA PRO A 153 -15.91 -16.03 20.18
C PRO A 153 -14.97 -15.24 21.10
N GLN A 154 -14.73 -13.95 20.80
CA GLN A 154 -13.90 -13.09 21.64
C GLN A 154 -14.56 -12.79 23.00
N MET A 155 -15.89 -12.80 23.07
CA MET A 155 -16.59 -12.64 24.35
C MET A 155 -16.35 -13.82 25.29
N GLU A 156 -16.23 -15.04 24.75
CA GLU A 156 -15.88 -16.22 25.54
C GLU A 156 -14.45 -16.10 26.10
N GLU A 157 -13.51 -15.67 25.26
CA GLU A 157 -12.12 -15.38 25.67
C GLU A 157 -12.08 -14.29 26.77
N PHE A 158 -12.91 -13.25 26.62
CA PHE A 158 -13.06 -12.19 27.61
C PHE A 158 -13.61 -12.72 28.95
N PHE A 159 -14.64 -13.56 28.94
CA PHE A 159 -15.16 -14.20 30.15
C PHE A 159 -14.15 -15.15 30.82
N ALA A 160 -13.21 -15.70 30.04
CA ALA A 160 -12.07 -16.48 30.55
C ALA A 160 -10.95 -15.60 31.15
N GLY A 161 -11.12 -14.27 31.19
CA GLY A 161 -10.18 -13.32 31.78
C GLY A 161 -9.14 -12.76 30.82
N GLN A 162 -9.29 -12.97 29.50
CA GLN A 162 -8.40 -12.39 28.49
C GLN A 162 -8.80 -10.97 28.10
N ASN A 163 -7.82 -10.13 27.77
CA ASN A 163 -8.08 -8.81 27.20
C ASN A 163 -8.31 -8.94 25.70
N CYS A 164 -9.45 -8.42 25.22
CA CYS A 164 -9.81 -8.44 23.80
C CYS A 164 -10.00 -7.01 23.29
N ILE A 165 -9.52 -6.74 22.07
CA ILE A 165 -9.70 -5.45 21.39
C ILE A 165 -10.26 -5.72 20.00
N ALA A 166 -11.35 -5.03 19.65
CA ALA A 166 -11.92 -5.04 18.32
C ALA A 166 -11.86 -3.63 17.73
N MET A 167 -11.35 -3.51 16.51
CA MET A 167 -11.26 -2.24 15.78
C MET A 167 -11.86 -2.39 14.39
N THR A 168 -12.41 -1.30 13.87
CA THR A 168 -12.85 -1.18 12.49
C THR A 168 -11.95 -0.19 11.77
N TYR A 169 -11.40 -0.57 10.62
CA TYR A 169 -10.57 0.26 9.74
C TYR A 169 -11.28 0.49 8.40
#